data_AF-A0A088FT76-F1
#
_entry.id   AF-A0A088FT76-F1
#
_cell.length_a   1.000
_cell.length_b   1.000
_cell.length_c   1.000
_cell.angle_alpha   90.00
_cell.angle_beta   90.00
_cell.angle_gamma   90.00
#
_symmetry.space_group_name_H-M   'P 1'
#
loop_
_entity.id
_entity.type
_entity.pdbx_description
1 polymer ?
#
loop_
_entity_poly.entity_id
_entity_poly.type
_entity_poly.pdbx_seq_one_letter_code
_entity_poly.pdbx_strand_id
1 'polypeptide(L)'
;INLQKLSKLVDSFAPSCGKLTSNKGDLEDLVDNELNKAADAITAAANHLAKLKSKPTDGYSTYELRIHGSILDAAIAVTNAIGKLIKAAAISQQEIVQAGRGTSSKSTFYKKNNRWTEGLISAAKAVASSTNTLIETADGVLSGRSSPEHLIVASKNVAASTAQLVAASRVKADFMSKSQESLEQASKAVGIACRTLVRQVQDMIKNRDQEEERVDYEQLGAHEFKVMEMEQQVKILQL
;
A
#
# COMPACT_ATOMS: atom_id res chain seq x y z
N ILE A 1 -16.69 35.38 13.46
CA ILE A 1 -15.94 34.32 12.74
C ILE A 1 -16.62 34.08 11.41
N ASN A 2 -15.93 34.34 10.29
CA ASN A 2 -16.55 34.54 8.98
C ASN A 2 -16.55 33.22 8.20
N LEU A 3 -17.67 32.48 8.23
CA LEU A 3 -17.85 31.15 7.62
C LEU A 3 -17.45 31.10 6.13
N GLN A 4 -17.60 32.21 5.40
CA GLN A 4 -17.18 32.33 4.00
C GLN A 4 -15.65 32.34 3.82
N LYS A 5 -14.89 32.84 4.80
CA LYS A 5 -13.42 32.75 4.77
C LYS A 5 -12.95 31.33 5.04
N LEU A 6 -13.68 30.61 5.90
CA LEU A 6 -13.40 29.22 6.28
C LEU A 6 -13.70 28.26 5.12
N SER A 7 -14.79 28.46 4.37
CA SER A 7 -15.08 27.67 3.17
C SER A 7 -14.03 27.89 2.08
N LYS A 8 -13.60 29.13 1.85
CA LYS A 8 -12.54 29.45 0.87
C LYS A 8 -11.19 28.84 1.26
N LEU A 9 -10.88 28.78 2.56
CA LEU A 9 -9.67 28.12 3.03
C LEU A 9 -9.75 26.60 2.82
N VAL A 10 -10.89 25.97 3.12
CA VAL A 10 -11.14 24.55 2.86
C VAL A 10 -11.00 24.21 1.37
N ASP A 11 -11.54 25.05 0.49
CA ASP A 11 -11.41 24.86 -0.97
C ASP A 11 -9.96 25.03 -1.45
N SER A 12 -9.12 25.81 -0.74
CA SER A 12 -7.70 25.97 -1.07
C SER A 12 -6.82 24.80 -0.62
N PHE A 13 -7.26 24.02 0.38
CA PHE A 13 -6.59 22.80 0.85
C PHE A 13 -7.20 21.52 0.31
N ALA A 14 -8.36 21.60 -0.36
CA ALA A 14 -8.84 20.50 -1.17
C ALA A 14 -7.79 20.22 -2.26
N PRO A 15 -7.31 18.98 -2.42
CA PRO A 15 -6.39 18.66 -3.49
C PRO A 15 -7.06 19.09 -4.79
N SER A 16 -6.38 19.94 -5.56
CA SER A 16 -6.77 20.29 -6.92
C SER A 16 -6.68 19.03 -7.79
N CYS A 17 -7.64 18.12 -7.63
CA CYS A 17 -7.94 17.08 -8.58
C CYS A 17 -8.30 17.81 -9.86
N GLY A 18 -7.45 17.65 -10.89
CA GLY A 18 -7.59 18.31 -12.17
C GLY A 18 -9.04 18.27 -12.63
N LYS A 19 -9.57 19.45 -12.93
CA LYS A 19 -10.88 19.64 -13.54
C LYS A 19 -11.01 18.62 -14.68
N LEU A 20 -11.96 17.69 -14.57
CA LEU A 20 -12.22 16.64 -15.56
C LEU A 20 -12.58 17.29 -16.91
N THR A 21 -11.59 17.66 -17.71
CA THR A 21 -11.78 18.20 -19.06
C THR A 21 -12.33 17.07 -19.93
N SER A 22 -13.60 17.24 -20.29
CA SER A 22 -14.49 16.19 -20.78
C SER A 22 -14.33 15.93 -22.27
N ASN A 23 -13.96 14.71 -22.64
CA ASN A 23 -14.41 14.10 -23.89
C ASN A 23 -15.61 13.19 -23.59
N LYS A 24 -16.64 13.26 -24.43
CA LYS A 24 -17.95 12.62 -24.17
C LYS A 24 -17.87 11.09 -24.06
N GLY A 25 -16.88 10.46 -24.70
CA GLY A 25 -16.57 9.03 -24.61
C GLY A 25 -15.79 8.61 -23.35
N ASP A 26 -14.91 9.46 -22.80
CA ASP A 26 -14.14 9.15 -21.59
C ASP A 26 -15.00 9.09 -20.33
N LEU A 27 -16.19 9.69 -20.36
CA LEU A 27 -17.13 9.73 -19.24
C LEU A 27 -18.07 8.52 -19.16
N GLU A 28 -18.13 7.65 -20.17
CA GLU A 28 -18.94 6.42 -20.08
C GLU A 28 -18.32 5.38 -19.17
N ASP A 29 -16.99 5.30 -19.18
CA ASP A 29 -16.22 4.26 -18.50
C ASP A 29 -15.19 4.82 -17.50
N LEU A 30 -15.33 6.07 -17.04
CA LEU A 30 -14.26 6.74 -16.28
C LEU A 30 -13.80 5.94 -15.04
N VAL A 31 -14.75 5.40 -14.26
CA VAL A 31 -14.42 4.62 -13.06
C VAL A 31 -14.03 3.19 -13.41
N ASP A 32 -14.73 2.56 -14.36
CA ASP A 32 -14.44 1.22 -14.85
C ASP A 32 -13.00 1.16 -15.42
N ASN A 33 -12.61 2.17 -16.22
CA ASN A 33 -11.26 2.37 -16.73
C ASN A 33 -10.23 2.57 -15.63
N GLU A 34 -10.53 3.33 -14.59
CA GLU A 34 -9.58 3.54 -13.49
C GLU A 34 -9.39 2.27 -12.64
N LEU A 35 -10.47 1.52 -12.38
CA LEU A 35 -10.37 0.23 -11.71
C LEU A 35 -9.62 -0.81 -12.56
N ASN A 36 -9.81 -0.80 -13.88
CA ASN A 36 -9.04 -1.63 -14.80
C ASN A 36 -7.55 -1.26 -14.78
N LYS A 37 -7.21 0.03 -14.85
CA LYS A 37 -5.82 0.50 -14.69
C LYS A 37 -5.22 0.07 -13.36
N ALA A 38 -5.98 0.15 -12.27
CA ALA A 38 -5.53 -0.34 -10.97
C ALA A 38 -5.30 -1.87 -10.99
N ALA A 39 -6.18 -2.64 -11.62
CA ALA A 39 -6.03 -4.08 -11.79
C ALA A 39 -4.81 -4.46 -12.64
N ASP A 40 -4.55 -3.71 -13.71
CA ASP A 40 -3.39 -3.88 -14.58
C ASP A 40 -2.09 -3.56 -13.82
N ALA A 41 -2.08 -2.46 -13.05
CA ALA A 41 -0.95 -2.10 -12.21
C ALA A 41 -0.65 -3.17 -11.14
N ILE A 42 -1.69 -3.76 -10.53
CA ILE A 42 -1.52 -4.86 -9.57
C ILE A 42 -1.00 -6.13 -10.26
N THR A 43 -1.47 -6.42 -11.47
CA THR A 43 -0.99 -7.56 -12.27
C THR A 43 0.48 -7.38 -12.64
N ALA A 44 0.87 -6.17 -13.06
CA ALA A 44 2.24 -5.83 -13.34
C ALA A 44 3.13 -5.95 -12.09
N ALA A 45 2.65 -5.47 -10.94
CA ALA A 45 3.29 -5.61 -9.64
C ALA A 45 3.49 -7.09 -9.25
N ALA A 46 2.46 -7.93 -9.42
CA ALA A 46 2.54 -9.37 -9.14
C ALA A 46 3.56 -10.06 -10.04
N ASN A 47 3.59 -9.71 -11.33
CA ASN A 47 4.57 -10.23 -12.29
C ASN A 47 5.99 -9.79 -11.94
N HIS A 48 6.19 -8.56 -11.45
CA HIS A 48 7.49 -8.08 -10.99
C HIS A 48 7.99 -8.89 -9.80
N LEU A 49 7.15 -9.12 -8.79
CA LEU A 49 7.49 -9.94 -7.63
C LEU A 49 7.78 -11.40 -8.02
N ALA A 50 7.04 -11.98 -8.97
CA ALA A 50 7.31 -13.33 -9.47
C ALA A 50 8.68 -13.43 -10.19
N LYS A 51 9.08 -12.38 -10.92
CA LYS A 51 10.43 -12.30 -11.51
C LYS A 51 11.50 -12.20 -10.45
N LEU A 52 11.29 -11.41 -9.40
CA LEU A 52 12.23 -11.33 -8.27
C LEU A 52 12.37 -12.69 -7.56
N LYS A 53 11.28 -13.46 -7.47
CA LYS A 53 11.29 -14.79 -6.83
C LYS A 53 12.07 -15.85 -7.60
N SER A 54 12.16 -15.69 -8.91
CA SER A 54 12.85 -16.63 -9.81
C SER A 54 14.29 -16.21 -10.14
N LYS A 55 14.75 -15.07 -9.61
CA LYS A 55 16.11 -14.58 -9.85
C LYS A 55 17.14 -15.50 -9.16
N PRO A 56 18.27 -15.83 -9.83
CA PRO A 56 19.34 -16.60 -9.20
C PRO A 56 19.84 -15.90 -7.95
N THR A 57 20.04 -16.69 -6.89
CA THR A 57 20.44 -16.21 -5.57
C THR A 57 21.94 -16.42 -5.30
N ASP A 58 22.72 -16.58 -6.35
CA ASP A 58 24.15 -16.85 -6.25
C ASP A 58 24.85 -15.65 -5.58
N GLY A 59 25.49 -15.90 -4.44
CA GLY A 59 26.20 -14.89 -3.66
C GLY A 59 25.51 -14.40 -2.39
N TYR A 60 24.25 -14.77 -2.13
CA TYR A 60 23.60 -14.48 -0.84
C TYR A 60 23.96 -15.53 0.21
N SER A 61 24.14 -15.07 1.46
CA SER A 61 24.20 -15.96 2.62
C SER A 61 22.86 -16.69 2.83
N THR A 62 22.91 -17.81 3.56
CA THR A 62 21.68 -18.56 3.95
C THR A 62 20.71 -17.70 4.76
N TYR A 63 21.23 -16.76 5.56
CA TYR A 63 20.45 -15.82 6.34
C TYR A 63 19.73 -14.78 5.46
N GLU A 64 20.47 -14.13 4.55
CA GLU A 64 19.90 -13.17 3.58
C GLU A 64 18.85 -13.84 2.71
N LEU A 65 19.10 -15.06 2.25
CA LEU A 65 18.15 -15.86 1.48
C LEU A 65 16.81 -16.06 2.21
N ARG A 66 16.87 -16.40 3.50
CA ARG A 66 15.68 -16.60 4.32
C ARG A 66 14.90 -15.30 4.52
N ILE A 67 15.60 -14.19 4.76
CA ILE A 67 15.00 -12.86 4.91
C ILE A 67 14.34 -12.43 3.59
N HIS A 68 15.08 -12.49 2.49
CA HIS A 68 14.62 -12.11 1.17
C HIS A 68 13.39 -12.93 0.76
N GLY A 69 13.41 -14.25 1.00
CA GLY A 69 12.26 -15.12 0.79
C GLY A 69 11.03 -14.70 1.60
N SER A 70 11.21 -14.42 2.90
CA SER A 70 10.10 -14.00 3.77
C SER A 70 9.46 -12.68 3.33
N ILE A 71 10.28 -11.66 3.02
CA ILE A 71 9.78 -10.36 2.55
C ILE A 71 9.00 -10.54 1.26
N LEU A 72 9.55 -11.31 0.33
CA LEU A 72 8.96 -11.48 -0.98
C LEU A 72 7.63 -12.24 -0.91
N ASP A 73 7.55 -13.30 -0.10
CA ASP A 73 6.31 -14.04 0.12
C ASP A 73 5.23 -13.16 0.73
N ALA A 74 5.58 -12.31 1.69
CA ALA A 74 4.64 -11.36 2.28
C ALA A 74 4.20 -10.26 1.30
N ALA A 75 5.12 -9.72 0.49
CA ALA A 75 4.78 -8.75 -0.56
C ALA A 75 3.85 -9.35 -1.62
N ILE A 76 4.08 -10.61 -2.01
CA ILE A 76 3.18 -11.37 -2.91
C ILE A 76 1.81 -11.57 -2.26
N ALA A 77 1.76 -11.95 -0.99
CA ALA A 77 0.50 -12.13 -0.26
C ALA A 77 -0.31 -10.83 -0.20
N VAL A 78 0.33 -9.70 0.08
CA VAL A 78 -0.29 -8.37 0.06
C VAL A 78 -0.83 -8.05 -1.34
N THR A 79 0.00 -8.20 -2.38
CA THR A 79 -0.38 -7.90 -3.77
C THR A 79 -1.58 -8.74 -4.24
N ASN A 80 -1.58 -10.04 -3.91
CA ASN A 80 -2.69 -10.93 -4.23
C ASN A 80 -3.99 -10.53 -3.51
N ALA A 81 -3.90 -10.08 -2.25
CA ALA A 81 -5.05 -9.58 -1.50
C ALA A 81 -5.61 -8.30 -2.12
N ILE A 82 -4.75 -7.36 -2.56
CA ILE A 82 -5.17 -6.13 -3.25
C ILE A 82 -5.83 -6.48 -4.60
N GLY A 83 -5.30 -7.45 -5.34
CA GLY A 83 -5.93 -7.93 -6.58
C GLY A 83 -7.35 -8.45 -6.38
N LYS A 84 -7.59 -9.19 -5.30
CA LYS A 84 -8.95 -9.62 -4.91
C LYS A 84 -9.84 -8.43 -4.52
N LEU A 85 -9.27 -7.45 -3.83
CA LEU A 85 -9.98 -6.23 -3.43
C LEU A 85 -10.43 -5.39 -4.62
N ILE A 86 -9.57 -5.16 -5.62
CA ILE A 86 -9.95 -4.40 -6.82
C ILE A 86 -11.06 -5.13 -7.59
N LYS A 87 -11.00 -6.46 -7.69
CA LYS A 87 -12.08 -7.25 -8.30
C LYS A 87 -13.40 -7.09 -7.53
N ALA A 88 -13.36 -7.18 -6.20
CA ALA A 88 -14.54 -6.98 -5.36
C ALA A 88 -15.08 -5.53 -5.48
N ALA A 89 -14.20 -4.54 -5.60
CA ALA A 89 -14.57 -3.14 -5.78
C ALA A 89 -15.28 -2.91 -7.12
N ALA A 90 -14.79 -3.52 -8.21
CA ALA A 90 -15.44 -3.46 -9.51
C ALA A 90 -16.85 -4.08 -9.47
N ILE A 91 -17.01 -5.25 -8.84
CA ILE A 91 -18.31 -5.89 -8.66
C ILE A 91 -19.25 -5.01 -7.84
N SER A 92 -18.78 -4.43 -6.75
CA SER A 92 -19.59 -3.56 -5.89
C SER A 92 -20.03 -2.29 -6.63
N GLN A 93 -19.13 -1.66 -7.40
CA GLN A 93 -19.52 -0.52 -8.22
C GLN A 93 -20.53 -0.88 -9.31
N GLN A 94 -20.35 -2.02 -9.97
CA GLN A 94 -21.30 -2.48 -10.98
C GLN A 94 -22.70 -2.69 -10.39
N GLU A 95 -22.79 -3.29 -9.19
CA GLU A 95 -24.05 -3.46 -8.46
C GLU A 95 -24.69 -2.10 -8.12
N ILE A 96 -23.92 -1.18 -7.54
CA ILE A 96 -24.38 0.18 -7.17
C ILE A 96 -24.96 0.89 -8.39
N VAL A 97 -24.25 0.86 -9.51
CA VAL A 97 -24.67 1.55 -10.74
C VAL A 97 -25.90 0.86 -11.33
N GLN A 98 -25.94 -0.47 -11.32
CA GLN A 98 -27.09 -1.23 -11.85
C GLN A 98 -28.37 -0.97 -11.04
N ALA A 99 -28.27 -0.93 -9.71
CA ALA A 99 -29.38 -0.62 -8.82
C ALA A 99 -29.79 0.87 -8.89
N GLY A 100 -28.81 1.78 -9.00
CA GLY A 100 -29.04 3.22 -8.88
C GLY A 100 -29.34 3.97 -10.18
N ARG A 101 -29.01 3.44 -11.36
CA ARG A 101 -29.16 4.16 -12.63
C ARG A 101 -30.60 4.21 -13.16
N GLY A 102 -31.47 3.29 -12.72
CA GLY A 102 -32.80 3.12 -13.30
C GLY A 102 -32.73 2.90 -14.82
N THR A 103 -33.43 3.74 -15.58
CA THR A 103 -33.40 3.71 -17.07
C THR A 103 -32.25 4.52 -17.67
N SER A 104 -31.47 5.23 -16.85
CA SER A 104 -30.35 6.05 -17.34
C SER A 104 -29.13 5.20 -17.73
N SER A 105 -28.28 5.74 -18.60
CA SER A 105 -26.97 5.15 -18.89
C SER A 105 -26.02 5.26 -17.67
N LYS A 106 -24.97 4.42 -17.64
CA LYS A 106 -23.94 4.47 -16.60
C LYS A 106 -23.29 5.86 -16.51
N SER A 107 -22.96 6.46 -17.67
CA SER A 107 -22.37 7.81 -17.73
C SER A 107 -23.23 8.85 -17.05
N THR A 108 -24.55 8.83 -17.31
CA THR A 108 -25.48 9.77 -16.69
C THR A 108 -25.53 9.58 -15.18
N PHE A 109 -25.49 8.33 -14.71
CA PHE A 109 -25.42 8.04 -13.27
C PHE A 109 -24.15 8.59 -12.62
N TYR A 110 -22.97 8.34 -13.21
CA TYR A 110 -21.70 8.88 -12.68
C TYR A 110 -21.66 10.41 -12.73
N LYS A 111 -22.12 11.04 -13.81
CA LYS A 111 -22.24 12.50 -13.92
C LYS A 111 -23.13 13.10 -12.83
N LYS A 112 -24.29 12.48 -12.58
CA LYS A 112 -25.21 12.92 -11.52
C LYS A 112 -24.62 12.74 -10.13
N ASN A 113 -23.75 11.74 -9.95
CA ASN A 113 -23.06 11.45 -8.70
C ASN A 113 -21.56 11.82 -8.80
N ASN A 114 -21.24 13.00 -9.34
CA ASN A 114 -19.87 13.41 -9.67
C ASN A 114 -18.88 13.31 -8.49
N ARG A 115 -19.22 13.82 -7.31
CA ARG A 115 -18.34 13.81 -6.12
C ARG A 115 -18.03 12.40 -5.63
N TRP A 116 -19.01 11.50 -5.71
CA TRP A 116 -18.82 10.09 -5.39
C TRP A 116 -17.92 9.41 -6.42
N THR A 117 -18.15 9.71 -7.71
CA THR A 117 -17.35 9.21 -8.83
C THR A 117 -15.89 9.64 -8.71
N GLU A 118 -15.63 10.91 -8.42
CA GLU A 118 -14.28 11.44 -8.17
C GLU A 118 -13.61 10.79 -6.96
N GLY A 119 -14.36 10.58 -5.87
CA GLY A 119 -13.87 9.88 -4.68
C GLY A 119 -13.43 8.44 -4.98
N LEU A 120 -14.20 7.72 -5.78
CA LEU A 120 -13.87 6.36 -6.21
C LEU A 120 -12.62 6.31 -7.09
N ILE A 121 -12.54 7.20 -8.09
CA ILE A 121 -11.37 7.30 -8.99
C ILE A 121 -10.12 7.63 -8.20
N SER A 122 -10.20 8.62 -7.31
CA SER A 122 -9.07 9.02 -6.47
C SER A 122 -8.61 7.88 -5.57
N ALA A 123 -9.54 7.11 -4.99
CA ALA A 123 -9.19 5.98 -4.15
C ALA A 123 -8.56 4.83 -4.95
N ALA A 124 -9.09 4.52 -6.15
CA ALA A 124 -8.51 3.52 -7.04
C ALA A 124 -7.07 3.88 -7.45
N LYS A 125 -6.82 5.15 -7.81
CA LYS A 125 -5.47 5.67 -8.09
C LYS A 125 -4.54 5.53 -6.90
N ALA A 126 -5.01 5.87 -5.70
CA ALA A 126 -4.23 5.74 -4.48
C ALA A 126 -3.85 4.28 -4.21
N VAL A 127 -4.76 3.32 -4.44
CA VAL A 127 -4.45 1.88 -4.32
C VAL A 127 -3.39 1.46 -5.33
N ALA A 128 -3.53 1.83 -6.60
CA ALA A 128 -2.55 1.50 -7.63
C ALA A 128 -1.16 2.08 -7.31
N SER A 129 -1.10 3.37 -6.96
CA SER A 129 0.14 4.06 -6.59
C SER A 129 0.81 3.44 -5.36
N SER A 130 0.05 3.22 -4.28
CA SER A 130 0.59 2.64 -3.04
C SER A 130 1.09 1.20 -3.25
N THR A 131 0.43 0.43 -4.12
CA THR A 131 0.88 -0.92 -4.50
C THR A 131 2.20 -0.87 -5.25
N ASN A 132 2.33 0.03 -6.23
CA ASN A 132 3.58 0.20 -6.97
C ASN A 132 4.73 0.60 -6.04
N THR A 133 4.51 1.58 -5.16
CA THR A 133 5.49 1.99 -4.15
C THR A 133 5.89 0.84 -3.23
N LEU A 134 4.95 -0.02 -2.81
CA LEU A 134 5.27 -1.21 -2.01
C LEU A 134 6.23 -2.14 -2.76
N ILE A 135 6.00 -2.38 -4.06
CA ILE A 135 6.83 -3.30 -4.85
C ILE A 135 8.21 -2.72 -5.11
N GLU A 136 8.28 -1.44 -5.49
CA GLU A 136 9.55 -0.73 -5.67
C GLU A 136 10.36 -0.70 -4.38
N THR A 137 9.70 -0.52 -3.24
CA THR A 137 10.34 -0.56 -1.94
C THR A 137 10.82 -1.97 -1.60
N ALA A 138 10.02 -3.01 -1.88
CA ALA A 138 10.42 -4.40 -1.67
C ALA A 138 11.65 -4.75 -2.51
N ASP A 139 11.64 -4.44 -3.80
CA ASP A 139 12.79 -4.61 -4.69
C ASP A 139 14.02 -3.82 -4.21
N GLY A 140 13.80 -2.58 -3.77
CA GLY A 140 14.83 -1.73 -3.18
C GLY A 140 15.48 -2.36 -1.95
N VAL A 141 14.68 -2.94 -1.04
CA VAL A 141 15.19 -3.63 0.16
C VAL A 141 15.98 -4.88 -0.22
N LEU A 142 15.45 -5.70 -1.14
CA LEU A 142 16.14 -6.91 -1.62
C LEU A 142 17.45 -6.61 -2.35
N SER A 143 17.56 -5.42 -2.95
CA SER A 143 18.76 -4.94 -3.65
C SER A 143 19.69 -4.11 -2.77
N GLY A 144 19.37 -3.90 -1.48
CA GLY A 144 20.14 -3.01 -0.59
C GLY A 144 20.05 -1.50 -0.89
N ARG A 145 19.14 -1.08 -1.79
CA ARG A 145 18.92 0.34 -2.15
C ARG A 145 17.97 1.06 -1.20
N SER A 146 17.12 0.33 -0.49
CA SER A 146 16.12 0.86 0.43
C SER A 146 16.25 0.18 1.78
N SER A 147 15.94 0.91 2.85
CA SER A 147 15.94 0.33 4.20
C SER A 147 14.64 -0.46 4.47
N PRO A 148 14.67 -1.53 5.29
CA PRO A 148 13.48 -2.31 5.64
C PRO A 148 12.36 -1.47 6.26
N GLU A 149 12.66 -0.39 6.96
CA GLU A 149 11.68 0.52 7.57
C GLU A 149 10.76 1.16 6.53
N HIS A 150 11.25 1.40 5.31
CA HIS A 150 10.42 1.91 4.22
C HIS A 150 9.30 0.92 3.84
N LEU A 151 9.52 -0.41 3.97
CA LEU A 151 8.47 -1.40 3.74
C LEU A 151 7.32 -1.28 4.75
N ILE A 152 7.63 -0.91 6.00
CA ILE A 152 6.61 -0.68 7.03
C ILE A 152 5.71 0.48 6.62
N VAL A 153 6.31 1.58 6.13
CA VAL A 153 5.57 2.76 5.69
C VAL A 153 4.74 2.46 4.44
N ALA A 154 5.34 1.82 3.44
CA ALA A 154 4.65 1.45 2.21
C ALA A 154 3.45 0.51 2.48
N SER A 155 3.63 -0.48 3.37
CA SER A 155 2.58 -1.40 3.81
C SER A 155 1.42 -0.68 4.50
N LYS A 156 1.71 0.28 5.38
CA LYS A 156 0.67 1.11 6.02
C LYS A 156 -0.10 1.96 5.01
N ASN A 157 0.59 2.52 4.02
CA ASN A 157 -0.05 3.30 2.96
C ASN A 157 -1.01 2.45 2.10
N VAL A 158 -0.63 1.20 1.80
CA VAL A 158 -1.52 0.23 1.12
C VAL A 158 -2.76 -0.07 1.95
N ALA A 159 -2.62 -0.30 3.26
CA ALA A 159 -3.76 -0.55 4.14
C ALA A 159 -4.71 0.67 4.21
N ALA A 160 -4.15 1.89 4.23
CA ALA A 160 -4.92 3.12 4.27
C ALA A 160 -5.67 3.39 2.94
N SER A 161 -5.00 3.27 1.79
CA SER A 161 -5.60 3.49 0.48
C SER A 161 -6.70 2.48 0.16
N THR A 162 -6.52 1.22 0.56
CA THR A 162 -7.54 0.19 0.40
C THR A 162 -8.75 0.41 1.31
N ALA A 163 -8.55 0.86 2.55
CA ALA A 163 -9.65 1.30 3.42
C ALA A 163 -10.40 2.52 2.83
N GLN A 164 -9.68 3.47 2.23
CA GLN A 164 -10.28 4.62 1.55
C GLN A 164 -11.17 4.18 0.38
N LEU A 165 -10.73 3.20 -0.43
CA LEU A 165 -11.54 2.67 -1.53
C LEU A 165 -12.83 2.02 -1.04
N VAL A 166 -12.78 1.26 0.06
CA VAL A 166 -13.97 0.67 0.69
C VAL A 166 -14.92 1.76 1.19
N ALA A 167 -14.39 2.78 1.87
CA ALA A 167 -15.19 3.89 2.36
C ALA A 167 -15.87 4.65 1.22
N ALA A 168 -15.15 4.90 0.12
CA ALA A 168 -15.69 5.55 -1.07
C ALA A 168 -16.79 4.72 -1.75
N SER A 169 -16.62 3.39 -1.84
CA SER A 169 -17.64 2.48 -2.37
C SER A 169 -18.92 2.50 -1.52
N ARG A 170 -18.76 2.43 -0.19
CA ARG A 170 -19.88 2.34 0.77
C ARG A 170 -20.88 3.49 0.66
N VAL A 171 -20.45 4.70 0.24
CA VAL A 171 -21.31 5.90 0.17
C VAL A 171 -22.59 5.69 -0.65
N LYS A 172 -22.55 4.80 -1.65
CA LYS A 172 -23.70 4.50 -2.52
C LYS A 172 -24.13 3.03 -2.50
N ALA A 173 -23.48 2.20 -1.68
CA ALA A 173 -23.87 0.81 -1.49
C ALA A 173 -25.20 0.71 -0.73
N ASP A 174 -25.99 -0.32 -1.06
CA ASP A 174 -27.14 -0.71 -0.24
C ASP A 174 -26.66 -1.25 1.11
N PHE A 175 -27.45 -1.04 2.17
CA PHE A 175 -27.17 -1.54 3.51
C PHE A 175 -26.98 -3.06 3.56
N MET A 176 -27.68 -3.81 2.69
CA MET A 176 -27.58 -5.28 2.59
C MET A 176 -26.82 -5.75 1.34
N SER A 177 -25.94 -4.92 0.79
CA SER A 177 -25.15 -5.26 -0.41
C SER A 177 -24.12 -6.36 -0.12
N LYS A 178 -24.30 -7.53 -0.75
CA LYS A 178 -23.36 -8.66 -0.65
C LYS A 178 -22.01 -8.35 -1.31
N SER A 179 -22.01 -7.56 -2.39
CA SER A 179 -20.78 -7.15 -3.06
C SER A 179 -19.96 -6.17 -2.22
N GLN A 180 -20.62 -5.25 -1.52
CA GLN A 180 -19.98 -4.37 -0.54
C GLN A 180 -19.42 -5.17 0.65
N GLU A 181 -20.17 -6.15 1.17
CA GLU A 181 -19.66 -7.04 2.23
C GLU A 181 -18.41 -7.80 1.77
N SER A 182 -18.43 -8.33 0.54
CA SER A 182 -17.27 -9.02 -0.06
C SER A 182 -16.06 -8.08 -0.22
N LEU A 183 -16.29 -6.82 -0.60
CA LEU A 183 -15.25 -5.79 -0.68
C LEU A 183 -14.63 -5.50 0.70
N GLU A 184 -15.44 -5.44 1.75
CA GLU A 184 -14.98 -5.23 3.13
C GLU A 184 -14.15 -6.41 3.65
N GLN A 185 -14.58 -7.63 3.35
CA GLN A 185 -13.81 -8.84 3.66
C GLN A 185 -12.46 -8.85 2.93
N ALA A 186 -12.42 -8.46 1.65
CA ALA A 186 -11.18 -8.33 0.89
C ALA A 186 -10.24 -7.27 1.49
N SER A 187 -10.77 -6.12 1.92
CA SER A 187 -10.00 -5.08 2.62
C SER A 187 -9.45 -5.53 3.97
N LYS A 188 -10.23 -6.29 4.73
CA LYS A 188 -9.74 -6.92 5.95
C LYS A 188 -8.58 -7.87 5.68
N ALA A 189 -8.65 -8.65 4.59
CA ALA A 189 -7.57 -9.54 4.18
C ALA A 189 -6.29 -8.76 3.80
N VAL A 190 -6.41 -7.65 3.07
CA VAL A 190 -5.28 -6.74 2.79
C VAL A 190 -4.66 -6.24 4.09
N GLY A 191 -5.49 -5.76 5.04
CA GLY A 191 -5.00 -5.28 6.33
C GLY A 191 -4.27 -6.35 7.15
N ILE A 192 -4.73 -7.61 7.10
CA ILE A 192 -4.04 -8.74 7.74
C ILE A 192 -2.68 -8.97 7.07
N ALA A 193 -2.63 -9.06 5.74
CA ALA A 193 -1.39 -9.29 4.99
C ALA A 193 -0.37 -8.16 5.26
N CYS A 194 -0.81 -6.90 5.29
CA CYS A 194 0.03 -5.76 5.59
C CYS A 194 0.63 -5.82 7.01
N ARG A 195 -0.18 -6.21 8.00
CA ARG A 195 0.30 -6.41 9.39
C ARG A 195 1.31 -7.55 9.50
N THR A 196 1.08 -8.65 8.78
CA THR A 196 2.02 -9.77 8.72
C THR A 196 3.36 -9.32 8.14
N LEU A 197 3.34 -8.60 7.02
CA LEU A 197 4.55 -8.02 6.41
C LEU A 197 5.28 -7.10 7.41
N VAL A 198 4.57 -6.17 8.05
CA VAL A 198 5.18 -5.26 9.04
C VAL A 198 5.82 -6.02 10.19
N ARG A 199 5.15 -7.04 10.72
CA ARG A 199 5.71 -7.86 11.80
C ARG A 199 7.00 -8.56 11.37
N GLN A 200 7.00 -9.20 10.20
CA GLN A 200 8.20 -9.87 9.68
C GLN A 200 9.36 -8.89 9.47
N VAL A 201 9.08 -7.69 8.96
CA VAL A 201 10.09 -6.65 8.78
C VAL A 201 10.63 -6.17 10.13
N GLN A 202 9.78 -5.98 11.13
CA GLN A 202 10.21 -5.63 12.48
C GLN A 202 11.06 -6.71 13.14
N ASP A 203 10.70 -7.98 12.96
CA ASP A 203 11.47 -9.10 13.50
C ASP A 203 12.85 -9.20 12.81
N MET A 204 12.92 -8.92 11.50
CA MET A 204 14.20 -8.79 10.78
C MET A 204 15.08 -7.67 11.33
N ILE A 205 14.52 -6.47 11.54
CA ILE A 205 15.27 -5.32 12.07
C ILE A 205 15.85 -5.68 13.44
N LYS A 206 15.04 -6.24 14.34
CA LYS A 206 15.49 -6.66 15.68
C LYS A 206 16.63 -7.68 15.63
N ASN A 207 16.56 -8.66 14.71
CA ASN A 207 17.61 -9.66 14.60
C ASN A 207 18.92 -9.06 14.07
N ARG A 208 18.85 -8.07 13.16
CA ARG A 208 20.03 -7.33 12.69
C ARG A 208 20.67 -6.55 13.82
N ASP A 209 19.88 -5.82 14.60
CA ASP A 209 20.38 -4.99 15.71
C ASP A 209 21.04 -5.87 16.80
N GLN A 210 20.52 -7.09 17.03
CA GLN A 210 21.12 -8.06 17.95
C GLN A 210 22.44 -8.67 17.45
N GLU A 211 22.64 -8.78 16.14
CA GLU A 211 23.93 -9.19 15.57
C GLU A 211 24.97 -8.07 15.65
N GLU A 212 24.56 -6.81 15.47
CA GLU A 212 25.43 -5.64 15.67
C GLU A 212 25.80 -5.41 17.14
N GLU A 213 24.91 -5.73 18.09
CA GLU A 213 25.20 -5.65 19.53
C GLU A 213 26.04 -6.83 20.07
N ARG A 214 26.20 -7.92 19.31
CA ARG A 214 27.10 -9.03 19.67
C ARG A 214 28.54 -8.67 19.34
N VAL A 215 29.08 -7.70 20.08
CA VAL A 215 30.53 -7.52 20.16
C VAL A 215 31.11 -8.74 20.87
N ASP A 216 31.88 -9.55 20.15
CA ASP A 216 32.62 -10.66 20.74
C ASP A 216 33.83 -10.11 21.51
N TYR A 217 33.59 -9.76 22.77
CA TYR A 217 34.60 -9.23 23.68
C TYR A 217 35.74 -10.23 23.97
N GLU A 218 35.55 -11.52 23.67
CA GLU A 218 36.58 -12.55 23.87
C GLU A 218 37.58 -12.61 22.70
N GLN A 219 37.23 -12.07 21.53
CA GLN A 219 38.11 -12.00 20.35
C GLN A 219 38.82 -10.65 20.18
N LEU A 220 38.44 -9.63 20.96
CA LEU A 220 39.13 -8.33 20.94
C LEU A 220 40.50 -8.44 21.61
N GLY A 221 41.54 -7.95 20.94
CA GLY A 221 42.85 -7.79 21.56
C GLY A 221 42.74 -6.88 22.80
N ALA A 222 43.52 -7.14 23.85
CA ALA A 222 43.41 -6.44 25.14
C ALA A 222 43.44 -4.90 25.03
N HIS A 223 44.10 -4.36 24.00
CA HIS A 223 44.12 -2.92 23.71
C HIS A 223 42.78 -2.41 23.14
N GLU A 224 42.18 -3.15 22.21
CA GLU A 224 40.95 -2.79 21.50
C GLU A 224 39.73 -2.87 22.44
N PHE A 225 39.72 -3.87 23.33
CA PHE A 225 38.75 -3.96 24.42
C PHE A 225 38.79 -2.72 25.33
N LYS A 226 40.01 -2.27 25.71
CA LYS A 226 40.20 -1.11 26.59
C LYS A 226 39.72 0.20 25.95
N VAL A 227 39.95 0.37 24.65
CA VAL A 227 39.52 1.55 23.89
C VAL A 227 37.99 1.60 23.83
N MET A 228 37.33 0.48 23.49
CA MET A 228 35.87 0.43 23.43
C MET A 228 35.21 0.57 24.80
N GLU A 229 35.80 -0.01 25.86
CA GLU A 229 35.35 0.22 27.25
C GLU A 229 35.38 1.72 27.59
N MET A 230 36.47 2.42 27.21
CA MET A 230 36.62 3.85 27.48
C MET A 230 35.63 4.69 26.67
N GLU A 231 35.38 4.35 25.40
CA GLU A 231 34.37 5.01 24.55
C GLU A 231 32.95 4.81 25.09
N GLN A 232 32.63 3.62 25.60
CA GLN A 232 31.35 3.33 26.25
C GLN A 232 31.16 4.20 27.51
N GLN A 233 32.19 4.34 28.34
CA GLN A 233 32.16 5.19 29.54
C GLN A 233 31.95 6.67 29.19
N VAL A 234 32.58 7.16 28.11
CA VAL A 234 32.36 8.52 27.61
C VAL A 234 30.91 8.73 27.17
N LYS A 235 30.33 7.75 26.47
CA LYS A 235 28.94 7.82 25.97
C LYS A 235 27.91 7.85 27.11
N ILE A 236 28.18 7.14 28.21
CA ILE A 236 27.35 7.16 29.43
C ILE A 236 27.41 8.54 30.11
N LEU A 237 28.57 9.20 30.12
CA LEU A 237 28.72 10.55 30.70
C LEU A 237 28.08 11.66 29.87
N GLN A 238 27.74 11.38 28.60
CA GLN A 238 27.11 12.33 27.69
C GLN A 238 25.58 12.22 27.65
N LEU A 239 25.00 11.24 28.35
CA LEU A 239 23.56 11.06 28.57
C LEU A 239 23.13 11.71 29.89
#